data_AF-A0A952J1V3-F1
#
_entry.id   AF-A0A952J1V3-F1
#
_cell.length_a   1.000
_cell.length_b   1.000
_cell.length_c   1.000
_cell.angle_alpha   90.00
_cell.angle_beta   90.00
_cell.angle_gamma   90.00
#
_symmetry.space_group_name_H-M   'P 1'
#
loop_
_entity.id
_entity.type
_entity.pdbx_description
1 polymer ?
#
loop_
_entity_poly.entity_id
_entity_poly.type
_entity_poly.pdbx_seq_one_letter_code
_entity_poly.pdbx_strand_id
1 'polypeptide(L)'
;MNHRLLVVAVSVFVASCTGGSGTDDISFDDDPPPITDSPGITGVTDPANADGAISSPAASEAVNDPTNSDSEPEARPWVGTTSNRQARCGGLVQGVDLAFATSAFLSVEDAQGRYLLATSSELPDTAEFIEFCVNVQEPARYRIATQVRAPSISEDSYYFTINEDVPDTIPEPGIYDVRRSNSFIDDVVNTRTENPLIVTLEPGAATLRFYLREANVALRQISLEIDSLLPADPVDPTSDALALCAANTGMAEDTIDNLINQYLGNVERRFVLAPADEERGPFVRNDYRWNTAQGSGNIMCLAAPPPGGTNLIDNTVTENRIVFGSQGADHQRAATPLRGTFIGNGGDDEIGVLDGGFFDGGDGNDFVRLIRSGQFVGGLADDRVGVMREGSVNGGSGNDSITTVFGGVYDGGPDFDRVTRRAALAQTANVEDPGVLFEPLLPPSNLVFADSTPSSTLVRWSASADVRIQGYVVEQRADTTSDVVAELGEPPNVISPWRTATTEFAIDRLRANETLINVRAFTELADGSFLYSDALEAEYEPPQNQSGDVIAMEEFFDFQNLSSATLSDNG
;
A
#
# COMPACT_ATOMS: atom_id res chain seq x y z
N MET A 1 -4.22 -60.05 16.99
CA MET A 1 -3.39 -60.12 18.21
C MET A 1 -1.94 -60.31 17.81
N ASN A 2 -1.15 -59.24 17.88
CA ASN A 2 0.32 -59.22 17.99
C ASN A 2 0.74 -57.75 18.01
N HIS A 3 0.89 -57.18 19.20
CA HIS A 3 1.49 -55.85 19.39
C HIS A 3 3.00 -56.01 19.45
N ARG A 4 3.72 -55.31 18.57
CA ARG A 4 5.16 -55.09 18.69
C ARG A 4 5.37 -53.70 19.30
N LEU A 5 5.98 -53.71 20.49
CA LEU A 5 6.41 -52.55 21.25
C LEU A 5 7.73 -52.05 20.65
N LEU A 6 7.76 -50.80 20.19
CA LEU A 6 8.98 -50.11 19.76
C LEU A 6 9.52 -49.32 20.96
N VAL A 7 10.73 -49.66 21.41
CA VAL A 7 11.48 -48.92 22.43
C VAL A 7 12.48 -48.02 21.69
N VAL A 8 12.30 -46.70 21.79
CA VAL A 8 13.27 -45.71 21.30
C VAL A 8 14.19 -45.34 22.45
N ALA A 9 15.49 -45.61 22.31
CA ALA A 9 16.53 -45.16 23.21
C ALA A 9 16.94 -43.73 22.80
N VAL A 10 16.83 -42.79 23.74
CA VAL A 10 17.35 -41.41 23.59
C VAL A 10 18.74 -41.39 24.21
N SER A 11 19.75 -41.14 23.39
CA SER A 11 21.13 -40.90 23.84
C SER A 11 21.36 -39.40 23.97
N VAL A 12 21.55 -38.93 25.19
CA VAL A 12 21.96 -37.55 25.51
C VAL A 12 23.48 -37.49 25.48
N PHE A 13 24.04 -36.70 24.56
CA PHE A 13 25.46 -36.33 24.58
C PHE A 13 25.63 -35.08 25.45
N VAL A 14 26.36 -35.22 26.56
CA VAL A 14 26.85 -34.11 27.37
C VAL A 14 28.28 -33.82 26.92
N ALA A 15 28.49 -32.68 26.27
CA ALA A 15 29.83 -32.19 25.95
C ALA A 15 30.40 -31.44 27.16
N SER A 16 31.49 -31.96 27.71
CA SER A 16 32.30 -31.32 28.75
C SER A 16 33.41 -30.49 28.10
N CYS A 17 33.38 -29.17 28.29
CA CYS A 17 34.52 -28.30 27.97
C CYS A 17 35.38 -28.11 29.23
N THR A 18 36.60 -28.66 29.19
CA THR A 18 37.65 -28.41 30.18
C THR A 18 38.65 -27.38 29.66
N GLY A 19 38.80 -26.29 30.41
CA GLY A 19 40.09 -25.72 30.84
C GLY A 19 41.06 -25.17 29.79
N GLY A 20 41.17 -23.83 29.75
CA GLY A 20 42.34 -23.12 29.25
C GLY A 20 42.57 -21.87 30.09
N SER A 21 43.50 -21.96 31.04
CA SER A 21 43.95 -20.87 31.91
C SER A 21 44.97 -19.99 31.18
N GLY A 22 44.69 -18.69 31.08
CA GLY A 22 45.65 -17.67 30.69
C GLY A 22 45.37 -16.41 31.49
N THR A 23 46.18 -16.16 32.51
CA THR A 23 46.20 -14.94 33.32
C THR A 23 47.09 -13.92 32.64
N ASP A 24 46.55 -12.74 32.35
CA ASP A 24 47.34 -11.51 32.28
C ASP A 24 46.61 -10.38 33.00
N ASP A 25 47.32 -9.82 33.97
CA ASP A 25 47.00 -8.67 34.82
C ASP A 25 46.84 -7.38 34.01
N ILE A 26 45.70 -6.70 34.12
CA ILE A 26 45.63 -5.23 34.04
C ILE A 26 44.62 -4.73 35.08
N SER A 27 45.14 -4.04 36.09
CA SER A 27 44.42 -3.31 37.13
C SER A 27 43.83 -2.01 36.62
N PHE A 28 42.58 -1.70 36.99
CA PHE A 28 42.06 -0.34 37.05
C PHE A 28 41.35 -0.14 38.39
N ASP A 29 42.03 0.54 39.31
CA ASP A 29 41.41 1.37 40.34
C ASP A 29 41.03 2.70 39.67
N ASP A 30 39.80 3.18 39.89
CA ASP A 30 39.53 4.58 40.24
C ASP A 30 38.05 4.75 40.65
N ASP A 31 37.89 5.20 41.90
CA ASP A 31 36.64 5.51 42.59
C ASP A 31 35.80 6.61 41.92
N PRO A 32 34.46 6.61 42.07
CA PRO A 32 33.64 7.79 41.81
C PRO A 32 33.63 8.75 43.03
N PRO A 33 33.63 10.08 42.83
CA PRO A 33 33.65 11.06 43.92
C PRO A 33 32.26 11.22 44.59
N PRO A 34 32.22 11.68 45.86
CA PRO A 34 30.98 11.87 46.61
C PRO A 34 30.29 13.20 46.22
N ILE A 35 28.98 13.14 46.02
CA ILE A 35 28.12 14.31 45.85
C ILE A 35 27.88 14.95 47.22
N THR A 36 28.19 16.24 47.30
CA THR A 36 28.07 17.11 48.46
C THR A 36 26.66 17.67 48.67
N ASP A 37 26.31 17.84 49.94
CA ASP A 37 25.14 18.49 50.51
C ASP A 37 24.75 19.85 49.88
N SER A 38 23.45 20.14 49.90
CA SER A 38 22.94 21.50 50.02
C SER A 38 21.77 21.59 51.01
N PRO A 39 21.66 22.70 51.75
CA PRO A 39 21.01 22.72 53.06
C PRO A 39 19.53 23.04 53.00
N GLY A 40 18.81 22.55 54.01
CA GLY A 40 17.39 22.80 54.21
C GLY A 40 17.03 24.26 54.51
N ILE A 41 15.82 24.60 54.10
CA ILE A 41 15.04 25.71 54.66
C ILE A 41 13.74 25.15 55.21
N THR A 42 13.47 25.57 56.44
CA THR A 42 12.37 25.19 57.31
C THR A 42 11.12 26.02 57.03
N GLY A 43 9.97 25.33 56.98
CA GLY A 43 8.71 25.71 57.62
C GLY A 43 7.95 26.93 57.12
N VAL A 44 6.78 26.71 56.51
CA VAL A 44 5.59 27.54 56.72
C VAL A 44 4.36 26.64 56.78
N THR A 45 3.53 26.95 57.78
CA THR A 45 2.30 26.32 58.24
C THR A 45 1.15 26.39 57.25
N ASP A 46 0.40 25.29 57.19
CA ASP A 46 -0.98 25.17 56.72
C ASP A 46 -1.92 26.08 57.55
N PRO A 47 -2.88 26.78 56.93
CA PRO A 47 -4.26 26.41 57.25
C PRO A 47 -5.23 26.46 56.05
N ALA A 48 -5.94 25.34 55.86
CA ALA A 48 -7.40 25.20 55.76
C ALA A 48 -8.24 26.20 54.91
N ASN A 49 -9.12 25.57 54.10
CA ASN A 49 -10.37 26.05 53.48
C ASN A 49 -10.27 26.92 52.21
N ALA A 50 -10.66 26.32 51.08
CA ALA A 50 -11.95 26.62 50.43
C ALA A 50 -12.24 25.63 49.30
N ASP A 51 -13.33 24.88 49.44
CA ASP A 51 -13.99 24.17 48.35
C ASP A 51 -14.40 25.18 47.26
N GLY A 52 -13.75 25.08 46.10
CA GLY A 52 -14.11 25.78 44.89
C GLY A 52 -14.00 24.81 43.73
N ALA A 53 -15.12 24.19 43.36
CA ALA A 53 -15.24 23.35 42.17
C ALA A 53 -14.91 24.19 40.93
N ILE A 54 -13.68 24.06 40.43
CA ILE A 54 -13.31 24.50 39.10
C ILE A 54 -13.72 23.36 38.18
N SER A 55 -14.79 23.59 37.41
CA SER A 55 -15.14 22.75 36.28
C SER A 55 -13.94 22.75 35.31
N SER A 56 -13.31 21.59 35.14
CA SER A 56 -12.35 21.36 34.06
C SER A 56 -12.96 21.81 32.73
N PRO A 57 -12.22 22.51 31.86
CA PRO A 57 -12.66 22.72 30.49
C PRO A 57 -12.84 21.34 29.84
N ALA A 58 -13.96 21.18 29.11
CA ALA A 58 -14.25 19.97 28.36
C ALA A 58 -13.04 19.58 27.52
N ALA A 59 -12.62 18.32 27.64
CA ALA A 59 -11.58 17.74 26.79
C ALA A 59 -11.97 17.97 25.33
N SER A 60 -11.03 18.47 24.52
CA SER A 60 -11.18 18.49 23.07
C SER A 60 -11.38 17.05 22.60
N GLU A 61 -12.56 16.74 22.09
CA GLU A 61 -12.82 15.45 21.45
C GLU A 61 -11.83 15.29 20.29
N ALA A 62 -11.10 14.16 20.28
CA ALA A 62 -10.11 13.85 19.26
C ALA A 62 -10.77 13.84 17.87
N VAL A 63 -10.07 14.41 16.89
CA VAL A 63 -10.57 14.70 15.54
C VAL A 63 -10.55 13.46 14.62
N ASN A 64 -10.05 12.31 15.07
CA ASN A 64 -10.00 11.09 14.28
C ASN A 64 -10.58 9.93 15.09
N ASP A 65 -11.83 9.54 14.85
CA ASP A 65 -12.36 8.26 15.35
C ASP A 65 -12.11 7.19 14.28
N PRO A 66 -11.13 6.28 14.49
CA PRO A 66 -10.79 5.25 13.52
C PRO A 66 -11.90 4.20 13.31
N THR A 67 -13.02 4.27 14.03
CA THR A 67 -14.12 3.30 13.90
C THR A 67 -15.03 3.51 12.68
N ASN A 68 -14.77 4.52 11.83
CA ASN A 68 -15.60 4.86 10.67
C ASN A 68 -15.05 4.39 9.29
N SER A 69 -14.09 3.45 9.24
CA SER A 69 -13.32 3.16 8.02
C SER A 69 -13.90 2.14 7.02
N ASP A 70 -14.90 1.34 7.37
CA ASP A 70 -15.12 0.06 6.66
C ASP A 70 -16.16 0.09 5.52
N SER A 71 -16.69 1.26 5.13
CA SER A 71 -17.64 1.36 4.00
C SER A 71 -17.73 2.73 3.32
N GLU A 72 -16.71 3.57 3.42
CA GLU A 72 -16.78 4.90 2.79
C GLU A 72 -16.42 4.83 1.30
N PRO A 73 -17.21 5.49 0.42
CA PRO A 73 -16.94 5.53 -1.00
C PRO A 73 -15.64 6.30 -1.29
N GLU A 74 -14.81 5.71 -2.15
CA GLU A 74 -13.60 6.34 -2.68
C GLU A 74 -13.95 7.62 -3.43
N ALA A 75 -13.28 8.72 -3.08
CA ALA A 75 -13.49 9.99 -3.73
C ALA A 75 -13.03 9.89 -5.20
N ARG A 76 -13.94 10.06 -6.16
CA ARG A 76 -13.56 10.05 -7.59
C ARG A 76 -13.27 11.47 -8.09
N PRO A 77 -12.10 11.74 -8.68
CA PRO A 77 -11.85 12.99 -9.38
C PRO A 77 -12.80 13.09 -10.58
N TRP A 78 -13.63 14.13 -10.63
CA TRP A 78 -14.68 14.22 -11.65
C TRP A 78 -14.10 14.80 -12.94
N VAL A 79 -13.75 13.91 -13.88
CA VAL A 79 -13.31 14.27 -15.23
C VAL A 79 -14.48 14.87 -16.02
N GLY A 80 -14.72 16.18 -15.88
CA GLY A 80 -15.74 16.86 -16.68
C GLY A 80 -16.12 18.28 -16.29
N THR A 81 -15.70 18.81 -15.13
CA THR A 81 -16.09 20.15 -14.65
C THR A 81 -15.25 21.24 -15.30
N THR A 82 -15.21 21.27 -16.64
CA THR A 82 -14.73 22.45 -17.38
C THR A 82 -15.81 23.54 -17.40
N SER A 83 -16.17 24.01 -16.21
CA SER A 83 -16.90 25.26 -16.05
C SER A 83 -16.03 26.39 -16.63
N ASN A 84 -16.56 27.16 -17.60
CA ASN A 84 -15.91 28.37 -18.11
C ASN A 84 -15.76 29.49 -17.05
N ARG A 85 -16.18 29.25 -15.80
CA ARG A 85 -15.95 30.16 -14.67
C ARG A 85 -14.95 29.52 -13.72
N GLN A 86 -13.76 30.10 -13.69
CA GLN A 86 -12.71 29.80 -12.71
C GLN A 86 -12.70 30.87 -11.62
N ALA A 87 -12.22 30.50 -10.44
CA ALA A 87 -11.92 31.44 -9.37
C ALA A 87 -10.90 32.50 -9.83
N ARG A 88 -10.96 33.71 -9.26
CA ARG A 88 -10.00 34.76 -9.59
C ARG A 88 -8.72 34.55 -8.79
N CYS A 89 -7.59 34.44 -9.48
CA CYS A 89 -6.32 34.23 -8.79
C CYS A 89 -5.96 35.40 -7.87
N GLY A 90 -5.80 35.11 -6.57
CA GLY A 90 -5.48 36.06 -5.52
C GLY A 90 -4.14 35.78 -4.84
N GLY A 91 -3.89 36.42 -3.69
CA GLY A 91 -2.71 36.12 -2.86
C GLY A 91 -2.82 34.77 -2.13
N LEU A 92 -1.89 34.51 -1.22
CA LEU A 92 -1.88 33.29 -0.41
C LEU A 92 -3.03 33.24 0.61
N VAL A 93 -3.64 34.38 0.95
CA VAL A 93 -4.82 34.46 1.82
C VAL A 93 -6.01 34.93 1.00
N GLN A 94 -7.12 34.18 1.03
CA GLN A 94 -8.33 34.49 0.26
C GLN A 94 -9.59 34.20 1.05
N GLY A 95 -10.50 35.18 1.07
CA GLY A 95 -11.88 34.97 1.49
C GLY A 95 -12.72 34.38 0.36
N VAL A 96 -13.92 33.90 0.72
CA VAL A 96 -14.88 33.35 -0.25
C VAL A 96 -15.40 34.35 -1.29
N ASP A 97 -15.10 35.65 -1.15
CA ASP A 97 -15.39 36.68 -2.14
C ASP A 97 -14.53 36.57 -3.41
N LEU A 98 -13.40 35.86 -3.33
CA LEU A 98 -12.55 35.52 -4.47
C LEU A 98 -12.77 34.10 -5.00
N ALA A 99 -13.50 33.27 -4.24
CA ALA A 99 -13.80 31.91 -4.61
C ALA A 99 -14.86 31.85 -5.72
N PHE A 100 -14.78 30.80 -6.54
CA PHE A 100 -15.90 30.32 -7.32
C PHE A 100 -16.62 29.23 -6.50
N ALA A 101 -17.95 29.20 -6.54
CA ALA A 101 -18.73 28.18 -5.87
C ALA A 101 -19.87 27.74 -6.78
N THR A 102 -20.13 26.44 -6.82
CA THR A 102 -21.26 25.85 -7.54
C THR A 102 -22.57 26.03 -6.76
N SER A 103 -23.69 25.54 -7.30
CA SER A 103 -25.03 25.77 -6.76
C SER A 103 -25.29 25.14 -5.40
N ALA A 104 -24.55 24.09 -5.02
CA ALA A 104 -24.72 23.44 -3.72
C ALA A 104 -24.20 24.27 -2.54
N PHE A 105 -23.47 25.36 -2.81
CA PHE A 105 -22.93 26.26 -1.79
C PHE A 105 -23.69 27.58 -1.75
N LEU A 106 -24.40 27.84 -0.65
CA LEU A 106 -25.08 29.09 -0.42
C LEU A 106 -24.12 30.13 0.16
N SER A 107 -24.02 31.28 -0.51
CA SER A 107 -23.33 32.43 0.06
C SER A 107 -24.18 33.08 1.14
N VAL A 108 -23.65 33.11 2.36
CA VAL A 108 -24.30 33.70 3.55
C VAL A 108 -23.42 34.81 4.10
N GLU A 109 -24.03 35.89 4.57
CA GLU A 109 -23.34 37.01 5.20
C GLU A 109 -23.85 37.21 6.63
N ASP A 110 -22.93 37.22 7.59
CA ASP A 110 -23.22 37.46 9.01
C ASP A 110 -22.43 38.68 9.54
N ALA A 111 -22.44 38.89 10.86
CA ALA A 111 -21.75 40.04 11.47
C ALA A 111 -20.22 39.95 11.39
N GLN A 112 -19.68 38.77 11.06
CA GLN A 112 -18.26 38.46 10.99
C GLN A 112 -17.76 38.30 9.55
N GLY A 113 -18.66 38.34 8.56
CA GLY A 113 -18.34 38.38 7.14
C GLY A 113 -19.14 37.39 6.29
N ARG A 114 -18.75 37.28 5.03
CA ARG A 114 -19.35 36.33 4.09
C ARG A 114 -18.70 34.95 4.22
N TYR A 115 -19.48 33.90 4.04
CA TYR A 115 -19.02 32.51 3.99
C TYR A 115 -19.85 31.70 2.99
N LEU A 116 -19.39 30.51 2.64
CA LEU A 116 -20.08 29.55 1.81
C LEU A 116 -20.54 28.38 2.68
N LEU A 117 -21.84 28.08 2.63
CA LEU A 117 -22.49 27.03 3.39
C LEU A 117 -22.90 25.90 2.44
N ALA A 118 -22.46 24.67 2.70
CA ALA A 118 -22.96 23.49 2.03
C ALA A 118 -24.45 23.31 2.33
N THR A 119 -25.31 23.31 1.31
CA THR A 119 -26.78 23.29 1.50
C THR A 119 -27.46 21.95 1.27
N SER A 120 -26.76 21.01 0.65
CA SER A 120 -27.29 19.70 0.36
C SER A 120 -26.38 18.62 0.94
N SER A 121 -26.98 17.56 1.45
CA SER A 121 -26.32 16.27 1.61
C SER A 121 -26.67 15.48 0.34
N GLU A 122 -26.13 15.91 -0.81
CA GLU A 122 -26.20 15.03 -1.96
C GLU A 122 -25.27 13.84 -1.72
N LEU A 123 -25.51 12.75 -2.46
CA LEU A 123 -24.70 11.55 -2.38
C LEU A 123 -23.21 11.91 -2.53
N PRO A 124 -22.30 11.17 -1.88
CA PRO A 124 -20.88 11.24 -2.18
C PRO A 124 -20.67 11.17 -3.71
N ASP A 125 -19.73 11.96 -4.24
CA ASP A 125 -19.40 12.12 -5.68
C ASP A 125 -20.19 13.17 -6.50
N THR A 126 -20.62 14.28 -5.88
CA THR A 126 -21.14 15.41 -6.68
C THR A 126 -20.04 16.27 -7.28
N ALA A 127 -20.28 16.78 -8.50
CA ALA A 127 -19.43 17.75 -9.19
C ALA A 127 -19.48 19.18 -8.58
N GLU A 128 -19.96 19.30 -7.33
CA GLU A 128 -20.21 20.56 -6.66
C GLU A 128 -19.04 20.93 -5.76
N PHE A 129 -18.45 22.12 -5.96
CA PHE A 129 -17.24 22.53 -5.26
C PHE A 129 -17.17 24.04 -4.98
N ILE A 130 -16.26 24.37 -4.07
CA ILE A 130 -15.68 25.70 -3.86
C ILE A 130 -14.26 25.66 -4.44
N GLU A 131 -13.95 26.56 -5.37
CA GLU A 131 -12.61 26.70 -5.94
C GLU A 131 -11.98 28.03 -5.50
N PHE A 132 -10.72 27.95 -5.10
CA PHE A 132 -9.84 29.08 -4.95
C PHE A 132 -8.71 28.97 -5.97
N CYS A 133 -8.31 30.09 -6.57
CA CYS A 133 -7.07 30.16 -7.34
C CYS A 133 -6.08 31.03 -6.56
N VAL A 134 -4.92 30.52 -6.17
CA VAL A 134 -3.87 31.27 -5.47
C VAL A 134 -2.69 31.55 -6.40
N ASN A 135 -2.03 32.70 -6.23
CA ASN A 135 -0.82 33.05 -6.96
C ASN A 135 0.41 32.86 -6.06
N VAL A 136 1.07 31.73 -6.21
CA VAL A 136 2.27 31.33 -5.48
C VAL A 136 3.47 32.13 -6.01
N GLN A 137 4.20 32.82 -5.13
CA GLN A 137 5.30 33.71 -5.53
C GLN A 137 6.64 32.97 -5.65
N GLU A 138 6.87 31.97 -4.81
CA GLU A 138 8.11 31.21 -4.74
C GLU A 138 7.79 29.73 -4.52
N PRO A 139 8.61 28.81 -5.07
CA PRO A 139 8.42 27.39 -4.85
C PRO A 139 8.61 27.09 -3.37
N ALA A 140 7.61 26.52 -2.73
CA ALA A 140 7.70 26.13 -1.33
C ALA A 140 6.72 25.01 -1.00
N ARG A 141 6.88 24.46 0.21
CA ARG A 141 5.87 23.61 0.84
C ARG A 141 4.92 24.49 1.62
N TYR A 142 3.63 24.26 1.42
CA TYR A 142 2.57 25.03 2.04
C TYR A 142 1.70 24.10 2.88
N ARG A 143 1.38 24.54 4.09
CA ARG A 143 0.21 24.04 4.82
C ARG A 143 -0.99 24.90 4.46
N ILE A 144 -2.16 24.28 4.42
CA ILE A 144 -3.41 24.94 4.03
C ILE A 144 -4.23 25.18 5.29
N ALA A 145 -4.25 26.42 5.76
CA ALA A 145 -5.11 26.83 6.86
C ALA A 145 -6.46 27.32 6.33
N THR A 146 -7.52 27.05 7.08
CA THR A 146 -8.90 27.41 6.73
C THR A 146 -9.59 28.10 7.90
N GLN A 147 -10.61 28.89 7.60
CA GLN A 147 -11.57 29.36 8.60
C GLN A 147 -12.92 28.69 8.32
N VAL A 148 -13.28 27.73 9.16
CA VAL A 148 -14.34 26.75 8.90
C VAL A 148 -15.29 26.58 10.08
N ARG A 149 -16.48 26.02 9.83
CA ARG A 149 -17.48 25.68 10.83
C ARG A 149 -18.17 24.36 10.45
N ALA A 150 -18.17 23.40 11.37
CA ALA A 150 -18.79 22.08 11.22
C ALA A 150 -19.64 21.74 12.47
N PRO A 151 -20.97 21.79 12.39
CA PRO A 151 -21.83 21.70 13.58
C PRO A 151 -21.95 20.30 14.20
N SER A 152 -21.70 19.22 13.44
CA SER A 152 -21.87 17.84 13.91
C SER A 152 -20.96 16.86 13.17
N ILE A 153 -20.89 15.60 13.64
CA ILE A 153 -20.06 14.51 13.06
C ILE A 153 -20.55 14.00 11.70
N SER A 154 -21.76 14.37 11.30
CA SER A 154 -22.30 14.05 9.97
C SER A 154 -22.24 15.26 9.02
N GLU A 155 -21.55 16.32 9.45
CA GLU A 155 -21.55 17.67 8.86
C GLU A 155 -20.17 18.33 9.07
N ASP A 156 -19.10 17.55 8.96
CA ASP A 156 -17.73 17.92 9.30
C ASP A 156 -16.68 17.56 8.26
N SER A 157 -17.05 17.43 6.97
CA SER A 157 -16.04 17.07 5.97
C SER A 157 -16.24 17.66 4.58
N TYR A 158 -15.11 17.75 3.85
CA TYR A 158 -15.02 18.06 2.42
C TYR A 158 -14.18 16.99 1.71
N TYR A 159 -14.40 16.77 0.41
CA TYR A 159 -13.30 16.22 -0.42
C TYR A 159 -12.42 17.38 -0.90
N PHE A 160 -11.13 17.12 -1.09
CA PHE A 160 -10.14 18.15 -1.36
C PHE A 160 -9.16 17.76 -2.47
N THR A 161 -8.96 18.64 -3.45
CA THR A 161 -7.96 18.47 -4.52
C THR A 161 -7.15 19.74 -4.75
N ILE A 162 -5.98 19.56 -5.39
CA ILE A 162 -5.09 20.64 -5.80
C ILE A 162 -4.69 20.42 -7.25
N ASN A 163 -4.76 21.47 -8.08
CA ASN A 163 -4.32 21.46 -9.47
C ASN A 163 -4.89 20.30 -10.30
N GLU A 164 -6.11 19.87 -10.02
CA GLU A 164 -6.77 18.75 -10.70
C GLU A 164 -6.89 18.93 -12.23
N ASP A 165 -6.86 20.18 -12.72
CA ASP A 165 -6.89 20.48 -14.15
C ASP A 165 -5.52 20.31 -14.84
N VAL A 166 -4.45 20.07 -14.07
CA VAL A 166 -3.11 19.81 -14.62
C VAL A 166 -3.05 18.33 -15.02
N PRO A 167 -2.79 18.01 -16.32
CA PRO A 167 -2.65 16.63 -16.77
C PRO A 167 -1.57 15.90 -15.95
N ASP A 168 -1.80 14.62 -15.65
CA ASP A 168 -0.88 13.73 -14.95
C ASP A 168 -0.64 14.04 -13.45
N THR A 169 -1.37 15.00 -12.86
CA THR A 169 -1.31 15.33 -11.43
C THR A 169 -2.64 15.09 -10.73
N ILE A 170 -3.32 13.96 -10.98
CA ILE A 170 -4.55 13.64 -10.25
C ILE A 170 -4.18 12.76 -9.05
N PRO A 171 -3.78 13.33 -7.88
CA PRO A 171 -3.87 12.56 -6.66
C PRO A 171 -5.35 12.27 -6.41
N GLU A 172 -5.63 11.10 -5.84
CA GLU A 172 -6.94 10.81 -5.27
C GLU A 172 -7.35 11.97 -4.34
N PRO A 173 -8.60 12.46 -4.44
CA PRO A 173 -9.08 13.52 -3.56
C PRO A 173 -8.93 13.11 -2.10
N GLY A 174 -8.31 13.96 -1.29
CA GLY A 174 -8.23 13.75 0.15
C GLY A 174 -9.57 14.03 0.83
N ILE A 175 -9.94 13.27 1.86
CA ILE A 175 -11.05 13.62 2.74
C ILE A 175 -10.53 14.57 3.81
N TYR A 176 -10.93 15.83 3.75
CA TYR A 176 -10.63 16.82 4.78
C TYR A 176 -11.70 16.78 5.88
N ASP A 177 -11.35 16.17 7.02
CA ASP A 177 -12.16 16.16 8.24
C ASP A 177 -11.96 17.47 9.02
N VAL A 178 -12.99 18.32 9.02
CA VAL A 178 -13.04 19.64 9.64
C VAL A 178 -13.25 19.51 11.14
N ARG A 179 -12.50 20.28 11.93
CA ARG A 179 -12.74 20.32 13.38
C ARG A 179 -14.15 20.84 13.71
N ARG A 180 -14.93 20.03 14.43
CA ARG A 180 -16.31 20.34 14.85
C ARG A 180 -16.40 21.58 15.73
N SER A 181 -17.26 22.53 15.35
CA SER A 181 -17.52 23.77 16.07
C SER A 181 -18.81 24.44 15.58
N ASN A 182 -19.57 25.04 16.51
CA ASN A 182 -20.74 25.88 16.20
C ASN A 182 -20.37 27.31 15.79
N SER A 183 -19.11 27.71 15.93
CA SER A 183 -18.55 28.99 15.47
C SER A 183 -17.44 28.76 14.45
N PHE A 184 -17.15 29.76 13.62
CA PHE A 184 -15.96 29.71 12.78
C PHE A 184 -14.70 29.63 13.64
N ILE A 185 -13.85 28.66 13.33
CA ILE A 185 -12.55 28.44 13.95
C ILE A 185 -11.49 28.38 12.86
N ASP A 186 -10.25 28.64 13.24
CA ASP A 186 -9.11 28.37 12.38
C ASP A 186 -8.77 26.87 12.49
N ASP A 187 -8.63 26.23 11.34
CA ASP A 187 -8.31 24.82 11.20
C ASP A 187 -7.24 24.62 10.11
N VAL A 188 -6.63 23.45 10.06
CA VAL A 188 -5.66 23.08 9.02
C VAL A 188 -6.24 21.92 8.23
N VAL A 189 -6.09 21.95 6.90
CA VAL A 189 -6.51 20.84 6.06
C VAL A 189 -5.68 19.61 6.46
N ASN A 190 -6.36 18.64 7.06
CA ASN A 190 -5.82 17.33 7.39
C ASN A 190 -6.62 16.33 6.59
N THR A 191 -5.97 15.53 5.76
CA THR A 191 -6.62 14.38 5.14
C THR A 191 -6.50 13.18 6.06
N ARG A 192 -7.34 12.17 5.85
CA ARG A 192 -7.20 10.89 6.57
C ARG A 192 -5.87 10.18 6.35
N THR A 193 -5.14 10.56 5.30
CA THR A 193 -3.81 10.03 4.96
C THR A 193 -2.68 10.97 5.38
N GLU A 194 -2.94 12.27 5.61
CA GLU A 194 -1.94 13.29 5.92
C GLU A 194 -2.46 14.32 6.94
N ASN A 195 -1.78 14.48 8.08
CA ASN A 195 -2.17 15.41 9.13
C ASN A 195 -0.96 16.19 9.68
N PRO A 196 -0.71 17.44 9.26
CA PRO A 196 -1.44 18.20 8.23
C PRO A 196 -1.12 17.78 6.79
N LEU A 197 -2.00 18.12 5.85
CA LEU A 197 -1.72 18.04 4.43
C LEU A 197 -0.69 19.11 4.05
N ILE A 198 0.46 18.69 3.53
CA ILE A 198 1.55 19.59 3.14
C ILE A 198 1.85 19.43 1.65
N VAL A 199 1.70 20.53 0.92
CA VAL A 199 1.73 20.51 -0.56
C VAL A 199 2.87 21.35 -1.09
N THR A 200 3.60 20.82 -2.07
CA THR A 200 4.64 21.57 -2.78
C THR A 200 4.00 22.31 -3.96
N LEU A 201 4.10 23.63 -3.97
CA LEU A 201 3.56 24.45 -5.06
C LEU A 201 4.68 25.24 -5.73
N GLU A 202 4.71 25.21 -7.05
CA GLU A 202 5.60 26.02 -7.89
C GLU A 202 5.09 27.46 -8.03
N PRO A 203 5.94 28.43 -8.41
CA PRO A 203 5.51 29.78 -8.71
C PRO A 203 4.45 29.81 -9.82
N GLY A 204 3.37 30.55 -9.59
CA GLY A 204 2.28 30.70 -10.54
C GLY A 204 0.91 30.44 -9.91
N ALA A 205 -0.07 30.21 -10.78
CA ALA A 205 -1.43 29.91 -10.37
C ALA A 205 -1.53 28.46 -9.89
N ALA A 206 -2.11 28.25 -8.71
CA ALA A 206 -2.54 26.94 -8.24
C ALA A 206 -4.03 26.97 -7.88
N THR A 207 -4.76 25.91 -8.19
CA THR A 207 -6.18 25.78 -7.85
C THR A 207 -6.36 24.84 -6.68
N LEU A 208 -7.21 25.23 -5.72
CA LEU A 208 -7.61 24.44 -4.57
C LEU A 208 -9.12 24.23 -4.65
N ARG A 209 -9.59 22.99 -4.63
CA ARG A 209 -11.03 22.67 -4.68
C ARG A 209 -11.46 21.94 -3.42
N PHE A 210 -12.55 22.45 -2.82
CA PHE A 210 -13.27 21.82 -1.72
C PHE A 210 -14.61 21.34 -2.25
N TYR A 211 -14.73 20.05 -2.50
CA TYR A 211 -15.92 19.40 -3.00
C TYR A 211 -16.90 19.11 -1.86
N LEU A 212 -18.18 19.17 -2.19
CA LEU A 212 -19.25 18.83 -1.27
C LEU A 212 -19.15 17.35 -0.85
N ARG A 213 -19.09 17.10 0.46
CA ARG A 213 -19.22 15.75 1.05
C ARG A 213 -20.42 15.71 2.00
N GLU A 214 -20.51 16.67 2.90
CA GLU A 214 -21.60 16.76 3.88
C GLU A 214 -22.28 18.12 3.89
N ALA A 215 -23.54 18.16 4.34
CA ALA A 215 -24.30 19.41 4.46
C ALA A 215 -23.83 20.24 5.65
N ASN A 216 -24.22 21.52 5.68
CA ASN A 216 -24.06 22.45 6.79
C ASN A 216 -22.62 22.78 7.25
N VAL A 217 -21.62 22.11 6.69
CA VAL A 217 -20.22 22.53 6.77
C VAL A 217 -20.04 23.86 6.02
N ALA A 218 -19.29 24.79 6.61
CA ALA A 218 -19.11 26.12 6.07
C ALA A 218 -17.62 26.52 6.01
N LEU A 219 -17.26 27.20 4.93
CA LEU A 219 -15.92 27.71 4.67
C LEU A 219 -15.97 29.23 4.44
N ARG A 220 -15.05 29.96 5.06
CA ARG A 220 -14.99 31.43 5.00
C ARG A 220 -13.72 31.96 4.37
N GLN A 221 -12.59 31.30 4.62
CA GLN A 221 -11.28 31.77 4.20
C GLN A 221 -10.33 30.58 4.05
N ILE A 222 -9.37 30.71 3.13
CA ILE A 222 -8.17 29.88 3.07
C ILE A 222 -6.92 30.74 3.23
N SER A 223 -5.84 30.14 3.74
CA SER A 223 -4.51 30.72 3.86
C SER A 223 -3.47 29.66 3.56
N LEU A 224 -2.63 29.90 2.56
CA LEU A 224 -1.43 29.11 2.32
C LEU A 224 -0.30 29.67 3.18
N GLU A 225 0.15 28.87 4.13
CA GLU A 225 1.23 29.24 5.03
C GLU A 225 2.45 28.41 4.67
N ILE A 226 3.60 29.06 4.50
CA ILE A 226 4.85 28.35 4.26
C ILE A 226 5.09 27.42 5.43
N ASP A 227 5.23 26.14 5.15
CA ASP A 227 5.60 25.14 6.15
C ASP A 227 7.08 25.33 6.51
N SER A 228 7.33 26.22 7.48
CA SER A 228 8.65 26.56 7.97
C SER A 228 9.28 25.46 8.83
N LEU A 229 8.62 24.30 8.96
CA LEU A 229 9.12 23.14 9.69
C LEU A 229 10.10 22.28 8.90
N LEU A 230 10.52 22.68 7.70
CA LEU A 230 11.77 22.16 7.16
C LEU A 230 12.98 22.85 7.80
N PRO A 231 13.99 22.08 8.25
CA PRO A 231 15.36 22.60 8.34
C PRO A 231 15.72 23.25 7.00
N ALA A 232 16.64 24.22 7.02
CA ALA A 232 17.22 24.85 5.82
C ALA A 232 17.43 23.83 4.68
N ASP A 233 17.25 24.25 3.42
CA ASP A 233 17.48 23.52 2.16
C ASP A 233 17.97 22.08 2.34
N PRO A 234 17.28 21.05 1.80
CA PRO A 234 17.65 19.65 1.99
C PRO A 234 19.15 19.50 1.79
N VAL A 235 19.84 19.30 2.91
CA VAL A 235 21.28 19.21 2.92
C VAL A 235 21.59 18.02 2.02
N ASP A 236 22.39 18.26 0.98
CA ASP A 236 23.11 17.24 0.20
C ASP A 236 23.41 16.08 1.15
N PRO A 237 22.95 14.84 0.88
CA PRO A 237 22.93 13.72 1.83
C PRO A 237 24.06 13.91 2.82
N THR A 238 23.71 14.39 4.01
CA THR A 238 24.73 14.47 5.03
C THR A 238 25.31 13.06 5.09
N SER A 239 26.61 12.95 5.33
CA SER A 239 27.24 11.67 5.68
C SER A 239 26.33 10.82 6.58
N ASP A 240 25.53 11.47 7.41
CA ASP A 240 24.52 10.92 8.30
C ASP A 240 23.43 10.06 7.64
N ALA A 241 22.94 10.37 6.42
CA ALA A 241 21.90 9.57 5.77
C ALA A 241 22.43 8.23 5.23
N LEU A 242 23.61 8.26 4.59
CA LEU A 242 24.31 7.05 4.18
C LEU A 242 24.77 6.25 5.40
N ALA A 243 25.31 6.93 6.42
CA ALA A 243 25.69 6.30 7.69
C ALA A 243 24.50 5.65 8.40
N LEU A 244 23.32 6.26 8.39
CA LEU A 244 22.11 5.68 8.97
C LEU A 244 21.61 4.49 8.14
N CYS A 245 21.62 4.59 6.82
CA CYS A 245 21.29 3.46 5.95
C CYS A 245 22.26 2.29 6.18
N ALA A 246 23.57 2.58 6.28
CA ALA A 246 24.61 1.62 6.63
C ALA A 246 24.38 0.98 8.00
N ALA A 247 24.02 1.78 9.01
CA ALA A 247 23.72 1.29 10.34
C ALA A 247 22.48 0.39 10.39
N ASN A 248 21.44 0.70 9.61
CA ASN A 248 20.21 -0.08 9.54
C ASN A 248 20.43 -1.43 8.84
N THR A 249 21.06 -1.38 7.67
CA THR A 249 21.22 -2.53 6.77
C THR A 249 22.41 -3.39 7.15
N GLY A 250 23.40 -2.84 7.85
CA GLY A 250 24.69 -3.48 8.10
C GLY A 250 25.67 -3.39 6.92
N MET A 251 25.28 -2.76 5.80
CA MET A 251 26.15 -2.53 4.65
C MET A 251 27.14 -1.38 4.90
N ALA A 252 28.29 -1.39 4.22
CA ALA A 252 29.18 -0.23 4.22
C ALA A 252 28.58 0.94 3.41
N GLU A 253 28.84 2.18 3.85
CA GLU A 253 28.35 3.40 3.16
C GLU A 253 28.76 3.43 1.68
N ASP A 254 30.04 3.12 1.39
CA ASP A 254 30.55 3.07 0.01
C ASP A 254 29.82 2.01 -0.84
N THR A 255 29.41 0.89 -0.24
CA THR A 255 28.64 -0.15 -0.94
C THR A 255 27.25 0.36 -1.30
N ILE A 256 26.54 0.98 -0.33
CA ILE A 256 25.22 1.57 -0.55
C ILE A 256 25.31 2.63 -1.66
N ASP A 257 26.31 3.52 -1.60
CA ASP A 257 26.46 4.57 -2.61
C ASP A 257 26.73 3.99 -4.00
N ASN A 258 27.58 2.96 -4.10
CA ASN A 258 27.83 2.29 -5.37
C ASN A 258 26.57 1.62 -5.95
N LEU A 259 25.74 0.99 -5.10
CA LEU A 259 24.49 0.36 -5.53
C LEU A 259 23.46 1.41 -5.98
N ILE A 260 23.33 2.51 -5.24
CA ILE A 260 22.51 3.67 -5.64
C ILE A 260 22.93 4.15 -7.04
N ASN A 261 24.23 4.37 -7.24
CA ASN A 261 24.76 4.84 -8.53
C ASN A 261 24.60 3.79 -9.64
N GLN A 262 24.69 2.50 -9.32
CA GLN A 262 24.52 1.41 -10.28
C GLN A 262 23.08 1.33 -10.80
N TYR A 263 22.09 1.38 -9.91
CA TYR A 263 20.69 1.13 -10.26
C TYR A 263 19.91 2.40 -10.62
N LEU A 264 20.26 3.56 -10.05
CA LEU A 264 19.59 4.83 -10.35
C LEU A 264 20.41 5.73 -11.30
N GLY A 265 21.68 5.39 -11.54
CA GLY A 265 22.60 6.22 -12.31
C GLY A 265 23.03 7.47 -11.53
N ASN A 266 23.58 8.45 -12.26
CA ASN A 266 24.04 9.74 -11.70
C ASN A 266 22.89 10.72 -11.48
N VAL A 267 21.78 10.29 -10.85
CA VAL A 267 20.70 11.19 -10.49
C VAL A 267 21.12 12.07 -9.31
N GLU A 268 20.70 13.35 -9.34
CA GLU A 268 20.92 14.27 -8.22
C GLU A 268 20.21 13.70 -6.99
N ARG A 269 21.01 13.21 -6.03
CA ARG A 269 20.51 12.55 -4.82
C ARG A 269 19.85 13.58 -3.93
N ARG A 270 18.53 13.48 -3.74
CA ARG A 270 17.83 14.24 -2.71
C ARG A 270 17.31 13.25 -1.68
N PHE A 271 17.87 13.28 -0.48
CA PHE A 271 17.43 12.42 0.60
C PHE A 271 16.51 13.23 1.50
N VAL A 272 15.24 12.89 1.52
CA VAL A 272 14.31 13.41 2.53
C VAL A 272 14.30 12.43 3.69
N LEU A 273 14.92 12.80 4.82
CA LEU A 273 14.75 12.07 6.08
C LEU A 273 13.33 12.34 6.60
N ALA A 274 12.38 11.49 6.24
CA ALA A 274 11.12 11.42 6.97
C ALA A 274 11.35 10.59 8.24
N PRO A 275 11.07 11.10 9.46
CA PRO A 275 11.11 10.25 10.65
C PRO A 275 10.12 9.10 10.47
N ALA A 276 10.49 7.92 10.95
CA ALA A 276 9.59 6.79 11.02
C ALA A 276 8.31 7.20 11.74
N ASP A 277 7.17 7.01 11.08
CA ASP A 277 5.85 7.34 11.64
C ASP A 277 5.55 6.32 12.77
N GLU A 278 5.69 6.76 14.04
CA GLU A 278 5.56 5.92 15.23
C GLU A 278 4.15 5.31 15.38
N GLU A 279 3.14 5.79 14.65
CA GLU A 279 1.75 5.38 14.82
C GLU A 279 1.38 4.03 14.17
N ARG A 280 2.23 3.46 13.29
CA ARG A 280 1.90 2.21 12.55
C ARG A 280 2.42 0.90 13.17
N GLY A 281 2.80 0.92 14.45
CA GLY A 281 3.35 -0.25 15.15
C GLY A 281 4.88 -0.33 15.08
N PRO A 282 5.52 -1.47 15.42
CA PRO A 282 6.97 -1.56 15.67
C PRO A 282 7.88 -1.43 14.42
N PHE A 283 7.40 -0.82 13.34
CA PHE A 283 8.13 -0.70 12.07
C PHE A 283 8.81 0.66 11.99
N VAL A 284 10.13 0.70 12.19
CA VAL A 284 10.92 1.90 11.90
C VAL A 284 11.22 1.94 10.40
N ARG A 285 10.52 2.79 9.64
CA ARG A 285 10.81 3.05 8.21
C ARG A 285 11.63 4.32 8.06
N ASN A 286 12.81 4.22 7.45
CA ASN A 286 13.53 5.36 6.89
C ASN A 286 13.29 5.38 5.38
N ASP A 287 12.31 6.17 4.96
CA ASP A 287 11.95 6.36 3.54
C ASP A 287 12.60 7.65 3.01
N TYR A 288 13.57 7.52 2.11
CA TYR A 288 14.23 8.65 1.47
C TYR A 288 13.67 8.90 0.08
N ARG A 289 13.08 10.07 -0.18
CA ARG A 289 12.47 10.40 -1.49
C ARG A 289 13.33 11.38 -2.29
N TRP A 290 13.47 11.16 -3.60
CA TRP A 290 14.03 12.14 -4.56
C TRP A 290 13.08 12.35 -5.74
N ASN A 291 13.29 13.46 -6.46
CA ASN A 291 12.59 13.77 -7.71
C ASN A 291 13.60 13.90 -8.84
N THR A 292 13.36 13.22 -9.96
CA THR A 292 14.08 13.43 -11.22
C THR A 292 13.12 13.99 -12.27
N ALA A 293 13.66 14.42 -13.42
CA ALA A 293 12.83 14.78 -14.58
C ALA A 293 12.00 13.60 -15.14
N GLN A 294 12.29 12.37 -14.71
CA GLN A 294 11.63 11.12 -15.15
C GLN A 294 10.66 10.55 -14.09
N GLY A 295 10.48 11.23 -12.95
CA GLY A 295 9.56 10.83 -11.88
C GLY A 295 10.18 10.91 -10.49
N SER A 296 9.37 10.69 -9.45
CA SER A 296 9.83 10.53 -8.07
C SER A 296 10.28 9.09 -7.83
N GLY A 297 11.43 8.92 -7.16
CA GLY A 297 11.89 7.63 -6.66
C GLY A 297 12.14 7.67 -5.16
N ASN A 298 12.33 6.51 -4.55
CA ASN A 298 12.70 6.43 -3.14
C ASN A 298 13.64 5.26 -2.82
N ILE A 299 14.47 5.47 -1.81
CA ILE A 299 15.40 4.51 -1.23
C ILE A 299 14.85 4.20 0.15
N MET A 300 14.65 2.91 0.42
CA MET A 300 14.22 2.42 1.72
C MET A 300 15.38 1.62 2.32
N CYS A 301 15.77 1.93 3.55
CA CYS A 301 16.83 1.18 4.25
C CYS A 301 16.25 0.55 5.52
N LEU A 302 16.05 -0.77 5.48
CA LEU A 302 15.40 -1.52 6.54
C LEU A 302 16.39 -1.79 7.69
N ALA A 303 15.92 -1.59 8.92
CA ALA A 303 16.65 -2.00 10.11
C ALA A 303 16.32 -3.46 10.45
N ALA A 304 17.25 -4.17 11.10
CA ALA A 304 17.01 -5.55 11.50
C ALA A 304 15.72 -5.68 12.34
N PRO A 305 14.82 -6.64 12.02
CA PRO A 305 13.61 -6.84 12.79
C PRO A 305 13.95 -7.33 14.21
N PRO A 306 13.02 -7.20 15.17
CA PRO A 306 13.17 -7.83 16.48
C PRO A 306 13.43 -9.35 16.34
N PRO A 307 14.12 -10.01 17.29
CA PRO A 307 14.39 -11.45 17.19
C PRO A 307 13.13 -12.29 16.92
N GLY A 308 13.13 -13.04 15.82
CA GLY A 308 12.00 -13.85 15.35
C GLY A 308 10.89 -13.07 14.64
N GLY A 309 11.06 -11.76 14.45
CA GLY A 309 10.21 -10.93 13.61
C GLY A 309 10.69 -10.86 12.17
N THR A 310 9.92 -10.16 11.34
CA THR A 310 10.19 -9.90 9.92
C THR A 310 9.80 -8.45 9.62
N ASN A 311 10.51 -7.78 8.71
CA ASN A 311 10.04 -6.53 8.14
C ASN A 311 9.01 -6.80 7.05
N LEU A 312 7.91 -6.05 7.04
CA LEU A 312 6.86 -6.20 6.04
C LEU A 312 6.79 -4.97 5.11
N ILE A 313 7.05 -5.21 3.82
CA ILE A 313 6.93 -4.21 2.76
C ILE A 313 5.58 -4.39 2.08
N ASP A 314 4.65 -3.52 2.46
CA ASP A 314 3.27 -3.55 1.97
C ASP A 314 3.04 -2.69 0.72
N ASN A 315 4.09 -2.07 0.18
CA ASN A 315 3.99 -1.16 -0.96
C ASN A 315 4.62 -1.78 -2.20
N THR A 316 4.03 -1.48 -3.37
CA THR A 316 4.66 -1.79 -4.68
C THR A 316 6.02 -1.12 -4.76
N VAL A 317 7.04 -1.89 -5.10
CA VAL A 317 8.39 -1.36 -5.34
C VAL A 317 8.48 -1.08 -6.84
N THR A 318 8.27 0.18 -7.23
CA THR A 318 8.27 0.60 -8.63
C THR A 318 9.68 0.64 -9.21
N GLU A 319 9.82 0.73 -10.54
CA GLU A 319 11.11 0.74 -11.27
C GLU A 319 12.12 1.77 -10.74
N ASN A 320 11.64 2.89 -10.18
CA ASN A 320 12.46 3.96 -9.62
C ASN A 320 12.67 3.84 -8.10
N ARG A 321 12.41 2.68 -7.49
CA ARG A 321 12.57 2.43 -6.05
C ARG A 321 13.66 1.40 -5.81
N ILE A 322 14.49 1.67 -4.80
CA ILE A 322 15.45 0.71 -4.24
C ILE A 322 15.07 0.42 -2.80
N VAL A 323 15.02 -0.85 -2.45
CA VAL A 323 14.95 -1.31 -1.07
C VAL A 323 16.28 -1.97 -0.73
N PHE A 324 16.94 -1.47 0.31
CA PHE A 324 18.01 -2.16 1.00
C PHE A 324 17.39 -2.86 2.22
N GLY A 325 17.40 -4.18 2.17
CA GLY A 325 17.06 -5.09 3.25
C GLY A 325 18.04 -4.99 4.41
N SER A 326 17.65 -5.65 5.49
CA SER A 326 18.30 -5.58 6.78
C SER A 326 19.34 -6.70 6.95
N GLN A 327 19.57 -7.15 8.18
CA GLN A 327 20.35 -8.37 8.49
C GLN A 327 19.45 -9.51 8.99
N GLY A 328 18.13 -9.33 8.88
CA GLY A 328 17.13 -10.33 9.21
C GLY A 328 16.00 -10.31 8.19
N ALA A 329 15.08 -11.26 8.32
CA ALA A 329 14.06 -11.53 7.32
C ALA A 329 13.20 -10.31 6.93
N ASP A 330 13.16 -10.03 5.64
CA ASP A 330 12.38 -8.98 5.01
C ASP A 330 11.40 -9.58 4.00
N HIS A 331 10.12 -9.25 4.13
CA HIS A 331 9.05 -9.82 3.33
C HIS A 331 8.33 -8.71 2.56
N GLN A 332 8.32 -8.80 1.24
CA GLN A 332 7.39 -8.06 0.41
C GLN A 332 6.10 -8.86 0.23
N ARG A 333 4.96 -8.22 0.46
CA ARG A 333 3.66 -8.88 0.27
C ARG A 333 3.48 -9.36 -1.17
N ALA A 334 2.88 -10.54 -1.30
CA ALA A 334 2.42 -11.09 -2.58
C ALA A 334 1.42 -10.22 -3.35
N ALA A 335 0.78 -9.26 -2.68
CA ALA A 335 -0.11 -8.31 -3.31
C ALA A 335 0.64 -7.24 -4.12
N THR A 336 1.89 -6.94 -3.78
CA THR A 336 2.61 -5.80 -4.34
C THR A 336 3.77 -6.28 -5.20
N PRO A 337 3.72 -6.15 -6.54
CA PRO A 337 4.81 -6.62 -7.39
C PRO A 337 6.08 -5.79 -7.17
N LEU A 338 7.22 -6.47 -7.17
CA LEU A 338 8.55 -5.88 -7.26
C LEU A 338 8.89 -5.61 -8.73
N ARG A 339 8.86 -4.33 -9.10
CA ARG A 339 9.29 -3.80 -10.41
C ARG A 339 10.60 -3.02 -10.34
N GLY A 340 11.00 -2.57 -9.15
CA GLY A 340 12.26 -1.91 -8.87
C GLY A 340 13.35 -2.86 -8.42
N THR A 341 14.24 -2.37 -7.56
CA THR A 341 15.35 -3.14 -7.00
C THR A 341 15.12 -3.43 -5.52
N PHE A 342 15.31 -4.68 -5.10
CA PHE A 342 15.36 -5.11 -3.71
C PHE A 342 16.69 -5.83 -3.49
N ILE A 343 17.43 -5.43 -2.46
CA ILE A 343 18.69 -6.05 -2.04
C ILE A 343 18.51 -6.55 -0.60
N GLY A 344 18.21 -7.83 -0.42
CA GLY A 344 17.90 -8.51 0.84
C GLY A 344 19.01 -8.46 1.87
N ASN A 345 20.24 -8.59 1.38
CA ASN A 345 21.48 -8.49 2.16
C ASN A 345 21.67 -9.68 3.11
N GLY A 346 20.91 -9.81 4.19
CA GLY A 346 20.98 -11.00 5.03
C GLY A 346 19.68 -11.31 5.76
N GLY A 347 19.43 -12.59 6.02
CA GLY A 347 18.14 -13.07 6.54
C GLY A 347 17.43 -13.95 5.50
N ASP A 348 16.34 -14.61 5.89
CA ASP A 348 15.50 -15.33 4.92
C ASP A 348 14.48 -14.32 4.33
N ASP A 349 14.72 -13.80 3.14
CA ASP A 349 13.91 -12.74 2.52
C ASP A 349 12.87 -13.32 1.55
N GLU A 350 11.68 -12.71 1.50
CA GLU A 350 10.57 -13.18 0.66
C GLU A 350 10.05 -12.08 -0.26
N ILE A 351 10.06 -12.35 -1.57
CA ILE A 351 9.35 -11.59 -2.58
C ILE A 351 8.15 -12.39 -3.06
N GLY A 352 6.96 -11.82 -2.88
CA GLY A 352 5.77 -12.46 -3.38
C GLY A 352 5.69 -12.49 -4.91
N VAL A 353 5.84 -11.35 -5.59
CA VAL A 353 5.84 -11.28 -7.07
C VAL A 353 7.01 -10.44 -7.55
N LEU A 354 7.87 -11.02 -8.39
CA LEU A 354 8.86 -10.30 -9.18
C LEU A 354 8.32 -10.08 -10.61
N ASP A 355 8.15 -8.82 -11.00
CA ASP A 355 7.52 -8.41 -12.26
C ASP A 355 8.39 -7.35 -12.97
N GLY A 356 9.49 -7.80 -13.56
CA GLY A 356 10.42 -6.96 -14.31
C GLY A 356 11.50 -6.30 -13.45
N GLY A 357 11.41 -6.42 -12.13
CA GLY A 357 12.39 -5.90 -11.19
C GLY A 357 13.66 -6.74 -11.05
N PHE A 358 14.47 -6.36 -10.07
CA PHE A 358 15.68 -7.04 -9.66
C PHE A 358 15.62 -7.35 -8.16
N PHE A 359 15.82 -8.61 -7.80
CA PHE A 359 15.95 -9.05 -6.41
C PHE A 359 17.29 -9.76 -6.21
N ASP A 360 18.08 -9.27 -5.27
CA ASP A 360 19.30 -9.90 -4.77
C ASP A 360 19.02 -10.32 -3.33
N GLY A 361 18.86 -11.63 -3.08
CA GLY A 361 18.51 -12.18 -1.77
C GLY A 361 19.64 -11.95 -0.76
N GLY A 362 20.86 -12.33 -1.13
CA GLY A 362 22.04 -12.12 -0.31
C GLY A 362 22.36 -13.36 0.52
N ASP A 363 22.56 -13.19 1.82
CA ASP A 363 22.84 -14.30 2.73
C ASP A 363 21.53 -14.82 3.37
N GLY A 364 21.09 -16.04 3.06
CA GLY A 364 19.92 -16.65 3.70
C GLY A 364 19.14 -17.55 2.75
N ASN A 365 18.03 -18.14 3.22
CA ASN A 365 17.18 -18.96 2.36
C ASN A 365 16.09 -18.08 1.76
N ASP A 366 16.39 -17.44 0.64
CA ASP A 366 15.53 -16.46 0.03
C ASP A 366 14.47 -17.12 -0.84
N PHE A 367 13.32 -16.45 -0.93
CA PHE A 367 12.15 -17.01 -1.59
C PHE A 367 11.48 -16.02 -2.51
N VAL A 368 11.42 -16.35 -3.80
CA VAL A 368 10.52 -15.68 -4.75
C VAL A 368 9.36 -16.60 -5.07
N ARG A 369 8.16 -16.18 -4.68
CA ARG A 369 7.00 -17.04 -4.85
C ARG A 369 6.55 -17.12 -6.32
N LEU A 370 6.58 -16.01 -7.06
CA LEU A 370 6.36 -15.97 -8.52
C LEU A 370 7.28 -14.95 -9.20
N ILE A 371 7.97 -15.40 -10.25
CA ILE A 371 8.68 -14.56 -11.20
C ILE A 371 7.86 -14.51 -12.49
N ARG A 372 7.22 -13.36 -12.76
CA ARG A 372 6.60 -13.09 -14.06
C ARG A 372 7.66 -12.75 -15.10
N SER A 373 8.56 -11.86 -14.72
CA SER A 373 9.76 -11.45 -15.46
C SER A 373 10.76 -10.80 -14.47
N GLY A 374 11.96 -10.44 -14.92
CA GLY A 374 12.97 -9.79 -14.07
C GLY A 374 14.16 -10.72 -13.75
N GLN A 375 14.91 -10.36 -12.72
CA GLN A 375 16.11 -11.09 -12.30
C GLN A 375 16.10 -11.35 -10.79
N PHE A 376 16.34 -12.61 -10.42
CA PHE A 376 16.57 -13.04 -9.04
C PHE A 376 17.99 -13.60 -8.92
N VAL A 377 18.73 -13.12 -7.92
CA VAL A 377 20.01 -13.67 -7.46
C VAL A 377 19.77 -14.16 -6.04
N GLY A 378 19.87 -15.47 -5.79
CA GLY A 378 19.64 -16.05 -4.47
C GLY A 378 20.76 -15.65 -3.53
N GLY A 379 21.97 -16.12 -3.80
CA GLY A 379 23.19 -15.68 -3.11
C GLY A 379 23.85 -16.82 -2.35
N LEU A 380 23.81 -16.80 -1.02
CA LEU A 380 24.30 -17.87 -0.16
C LEU A 380 23.14 -18.56 0.54
N ALA A 381 23.18 -19.89 0.61
CA ALA A 381 22.22 -20.82 1.22
C ALA A 381 21.14 -21.32 0.25
N ASP A 382 20.11 -22.01 0.76
CA ASP A 382 19.20 -22.79 -0.08
C ASP A 382 18.01 -21.92 -0.55
N ASP A 383 18.13 -21.33 -1.73
CA ASP A 383 17.16 -20.41 -2.30
C ASP A 383 16.03 -21.10 -3.07
N ARG A 384 14.89 -20.43 -3.14
CA ARG A 384 13.67 -21.04 -3.64
C ARG A 384 12.91 -20.11 -4.57
N VAL A 385 12.44 -20.70 -5.67
CA VAL A 385 11.42 -20.10 -6.52
C VAL A 385 10.21 -21.01 -6.59
N GLY A 386 9.02 -20.47 -6.34
CA GLY A 386 7.78 -21.18 -6.58
C GLY A 386 7.58 -21.40 -8.08
N VAL A 387 7.11 -20.35 -8.75
CA VAL A 387 6.87 -20.35 -10.20
C VAL A 387 7.80 -19.37 -10.90
N MET A 388 8.39 -19.79 -12.00
CA MET A 388 9.11 -18.92 -12.93
C MET A 388 8.44 -18.98 -14.30
N ARG A 389 7.90 -17.85 -14.77
CA ARG A 389 7.30 -17.71 -16.10
C ARG A 389 8.36 -17.31 -17.13
N GLU A 390 9.06 -16.21 -16.84
CA GLU A 390 10.15 -15.68 -17.65
C GLU A 390 11.27 -15.12 -16.74
N GLY A 391 12.24 -14.42 -17.31
CA GLY A 391 13.34 -13.78 -16.57
C GLY A 391 14.58 -14.66 -16.41
N SER A 392 15.37 -14.35 -15.40
CA SER A 392 16.59 -15.09 -15.04
C SER A 392 16.69 -15.32 -13.54
N VAL A 393 17.06 -16.52 -13.14
CA VAL A 393 17.40 -16.89 -11.77
C VAL A 393 18.85 -17.36 -11.74
N ASN A 394 19.65 -16.82 -10.83
CA ASN A 394 20.93 -17.36 -10.41
C ASN A 394 20.78 -17.79 -8.95
N GLY A 395 20.74 -19.10 -8.68
CA GLY A 395 20.58 -19.63 -7.33
C GLY A 395 21.73 -19.19 -6.44
N GLY A 396 22.96 -19.42 -6.89
CA GLY A 396 24.14 -19.04 -6.15
C GLY A 396 24.74 -20.25 -5.45
N SER A 397 25.24 -20.10 -4.23
CA SER A 397 25.81 -21.22 -3.48
C SER A 397 24.75 -21.79 -2.53
N GLY A 398 24.53 -23.09 -2.56
CA GLY A 398 23.48 -23.74 -1.78
C GLY A 398 22.64 -24.70 -2.63
N ASN A 399 21.69 -25.39 -2.01
CA ASN A 399 20.84 -26.35 -2.72
C ASN A 399 19.56 -25.67 -3.19
N ASP A 400 19.63 -24.98 -4.31
CA ASP A 400 18.57 -24.12 -4.77
C ASP A 400 17.48 -24.92 -5.47
N SER A 401 16.26 -24.37 -5.44
CA SER A 401 15.16 -25.09 -6.06
C SER A 401 14.09 -24.21 -6.71
N ILE A 402 13.68 -24.61 -7.92
CA ILE A 402 12.49 -24.07 -8.56
C ILE A 402 11.41 -25.14 -8.66
N THR A 403 10.21 -24.83 -8.17
CA THR A 403 9.11 -25.80 -8.24
C THR A 403 8.60 -25.95 -9.68
N THR A 404 8.40 -24.86 -10.41
CA THR A 404 7.95 -24.93 -11.82
C THR A 404 8.53 -23.81 -12.66
N VAL A 405 9.17 -24.17 -13.79
CA VAL A 405 9.74 -23.23 -14.76
C VAL A 405 9.00 -23.37 -16.10
N PHE A 406 8.29 -22.33 -16.52
CA PHE A 406 7.63 -22.25 -17.84
C PHE A 406 8.56 -21.69 -18.92
N GLY A 407 9.49 -20.81 -18.55
CA GLY A 407 10.41 -20.13 -19.46
C GLY A 407 11.55 -19.43 -18.71
N GLY A 408 12.39 -18.70 -19.46
CA GLY A 408 13.56 -17.99 -18.92
C GLY A 408 14.79 -18.87 -18.73
N VAL A 409 15.73 -18.39 -17.89
CA VAL A 409 17.01 -19.04 -17.61
C VAL A 409 17.18 -19.25 -16.10
N TYR A 410 17.38 -20.48 -15.67
CA TYR A 410 17.79 -20.80 -14.30
C TYR A 410 19.21 -21.37 -14.30
N ASP A 411 20.12 -20.67 -13.65
CA ASP A 411 21.45 -21.18 -13.30
C ASP A 411 21.41 -21.56 -11.81
N GLY A 412 21.57 -22.84 -11.48
CA GLY A 412 21.56 -23.32 -10.09
C GLY A 412 22.77 -22.79 -9.33
N GLY A 413 23.96 -23.19 -9.76
CA GLY A 413 25.21 -22.68 -9.22
C GLY A 413 26.18 -23.81 -8.89
N PRO A 414 27.14 -23.59 -7.98
CA PRO A 414 28.13 -24.59 -7.59
C PRO A 414 27.66 -25.83 -6.79
N ASP A 415 26.41 -25.94 -6.34
CA ASP A 415 25.97 -26.97 -5.39
C ASP A 415 24.87 -27.90 -5.96
N PHE A 416 24.01 -28.54 -5.16
CA PHE A 416 23.00 -29.48 -5.67
C PHE A 416 21.66 -28.77 -5.90
N ASP A 417 21.37 -28.51 -7.16
CA ASP A 417 20.22 -27.71 -7.57
C ASP A 417 19.13 -28.57 -8.22
N ARG A 418 17.88 -28.16 -8.03
CA ARG A 418 16.73 -28.91 -8.58
C ARG A 418 15.64 -28.04 -9.18
N VAL A 419 15.05 -28.56 -10.25
CA VAL A 419 13.77 -28.13 -10.78
C VAL A 419 12.78 -29.28 -10.60
N THR A 420 11.57 -29.03 -10.08
CA THR A 420 10.58 -30.13 -10.00
C THR A 420 9.89 -30.35 -11.36
N ARG A 421 9.50 -29.26 -12.04
CA ARG A 421 8.83 -29.30 -13.34
C ARG A 421 9.38 -28.23 -14.28
N ARG A 422 9.69 -28.61 -15.52
CA ARG A 422 10.31 -27.71 -16.51
C ARG A 422 9.61 -27.78 -17.85
N ALA A 423 9.21 -26.64 -18.41
CA ALA A 423 8.69 -26.56 -19.77
C ALA A 423 9.81 -26.71 -20.80
N ALA A 424 9.49 -27.17 -22.01
CA ALA A 424 10.48 -27.39 -23.07
C ALA A 424 11.27 -26.13 -23.49
N LEU A 425 10.71 -24.93 -23.27
CA LEU A 425 11.33 -23.65 -23.61
C LEU A 425 12.25 -23.09 -22.51
N ALA A 426 12.16 -23.63 -21.29
CA ALA A 426 12.96 -23.19 -20.17
C ALA A 426 14.41 -23.68 -20.29
N GLN A 427 15.35 -22.79 -20.02
CA GLN A 427 16.78 -23.10 -20.01
C GLN A 427 17.24 -23.31 -18.58
N THR A 428 18.00 -24.37 -18.34
CA THR A 428 18.65 -24.61 -17.05
C THR A 428 20.14 -24.85 -17.25
N ALA A 429 20.97 -24.27 -16.40
CA ALA A 429 22.40 -24.50 -16.30
C ALA A 429 22.73 -24.90 -14.87
N ASN A 430 23.72 -25.77 -14.68
CA ASN A 430 24.16 -26.24 -13.35
C ASN A 430 22.97 -26.70 -12.47
N VAL A 431 22.18 -27.65 -12.99
CA VAL A 431 21.06 -28.26 -12.25
C VAL A 431 21.19 -29.78 -12.35
N GLU A 432 21.37 -30.43 -11.21
CA GLU A 432 21.56 -31.88 -11.08
C GLU A 432 20.26 -32.64 -11.32
N ASP A 433 19.13 -32.10 -10.83
CA ASP A 433 17.79 -32.64 -11.07
C ASP A 433 16.96 -31.66 -11.90
N PRO A 434 16.97 -31.75 -13.25
CA PRO A 434 16.26 -30.79 -14.11
C PRO A 434 14.73 -30.99 -14.13
N GLY A 435 14.22 -31.93 -13.34
CA GLY A 435 12.78 -32.17 -13.19
C GLY A 435 12.12 -32.87 -14.36
N VAL A 436 10.80 -33.02 -14.24
CA VAL A 436 9.96 -33.62 -15.27
C VAL A 436 9.64 -32.56 -16.33
N LEU A 437 9.88 -32.92 -17.60
CA LEU A 437 9.47 -32.07 -18.72
C LEU A 437 7.94 -32.05 -18.85
N PHE A 438 7.37 -30.86 -19.04
CA PHE A 438 5.97 -30.70 -19.40
C PHE A 438 5.79 -29.76 -20.59
N GLU A 439 4.65 -29.87 -21.26
CA GLU A 439 4.23 -28.90 -22.28
C GLU A 439 3.20 -27.97 -21.64
N PRO A 440 3.42 -26.64 -21.61
CA PRO A 440 2.43 -25.69 -21.10
C PRO A 440 1.06 -25.87 -21.77
N LEU A 441 -0.01 -25.64 -21.02
CA LEU A 441 -1.36 -25.69 -21.56
C LEU A 441 -1.68 -24.40 -22.31
N LEU A 442 -2.35 -24.52 -23.47
CA LEU A 442 -2.86 -23.31 -24.14
C LEU A 442 -4.01 -22.71 -23.31
N PRO A 443 -4.04 -21.39 -23.10
CA PRO A 443 -5.13 -20.75 -22.39
C PRO A 443 -6.45 -20.86 -23.17
N PRO A 444 -7.61 -20.68 -22.49
CA PRO A 444 -8.85 -20.38 -23.18
C PRO A 444 -8.72 -19.04 -23.95
N SER A 445 -9.72 -18.69 -24.76
CA SER A 445 -9.72 -17.41 -25.50
C SER A 445 -11.10 -16.75 -25.49
N ASN A 446 -11.19 -15.50 -25.93
CA ASN A 446 -12.46 -14.76 -26.09
C ASN A 446 -13.33 -14.74 -24.82
N LEU A 447 -12.76 -14.31 -23.69
CA LEU A 447 -13.52 -14.12 -22.46
C LEU A 447 -14.48 -12.94 -22.65
N VAL A 448 -15.76 -13.17 -22.42
CA VAL A 448 -16.81 -12.16 -22.55
C VAL A 448 -17.81 -12.27 -21.42
N PHE A 449 -18.30 -11.12 -20.97
CA PHE A 449 -19.43 -11.03 -20.06
C PHE A 449 -20.74 -11.01 -20.87
N ALA A 450 -21.72 -11.77 -20.42
CA ALA A 450 -23.03 -11.90 -21.02
C ALA A 450 -24.11 -11.84 -19.92
N ASP A 451 -25.30 -11.41 -20.30
CA ASP A 451 -26.49 -11.43 -19.44
C ASP A 451 -26.26 -10.72 -18.08
N SER A 452 -25.45 -9.67 -18.08
CA SER A 452 -25.05 -8.93 -16.90
C SER A 452 -26.23 -8.21 -16.25
N THR A 453 -26.39 -8.43 -14.95
CA THR A 453 -27.29 -7.69 -14.06
C THR A 453 -26.45 -6.99 -12.99
N PRO A 454 -27.03 -6.09 -12.19
CA PRO A 454 -26.31 -5.48 -11.07
C PRO A 454 -25.71 -6.50 -10.10
N SER A 455 -26.38 -7.65 -9.89
CA SER A 455 -25.97 -8.65 -8.89
C SER A 455 -25.27 -9.88 -9.46
N SER A 456 -25.36 -10.12 -10.77
CA SER A 456 -24.84 -11.34 -11.39
C SER A 456 -24.40 -11.14 -12.82
N THR A 457 -23.43 -11.93 -13.28
CA THR A 457 -23.04 -11.96 -14.69
C THR A 457 -22.78 -13.40 -15.12
N LEU A 458 -23.07 -13.71 -16.38
CA LEU A 458 -22.60 -14.94 -17.01
C LEU A 458 -21.28 -14.64 -17.70
N VAL A 459 -20.23 -15.36 -17.34
CA VAL A 459 -18.93 -15.26 -18.01
C VAL A 459 -18.84 -16.41 -19.02
N ARG A 460 -18.48 -16.12 -20.26
CA ARG A 460 -18.28 -17.10 -21.33
C ARG A 460 -16.88 -16.99 -21.91
N TRP A 461 -16.32 -18.10 -22.34
CA TRP A 461 -15.06 -18.14 -23.08
C TRP A 461 -15.14 -19.16 -24.21
N SER A 462 -14.16 -19.11 -25.10
CA SER A 462 -13.87 -20.17 -26.06
C SER A 462 -12.96 -21.21 -25.41
N ALA A 463 -13.29 -22.49 -25.60
CA ALA A 463 -12.46 -23.58 -25.13
C ALA A 463 -11.02 -23.43 -25.63
N SER A 464 -10.06 -23.79 -24.77
CA SER A 464 -8.68 -23.96 -25.19
C SER A 464 -8.60 -24.96 -26.36
N ALA A 465 -7.71 -24.68 -27.32
CA ALA A 465 -7.41 -25.60 -28.42
C ALA A 465 -6.62 -26.84 -27.98
N ASP A 466 -6.18 -26.87 -26.73
CA ASP A 466 -5.43 -27.98 -26.14
C ASP A 466 -6.35 -29.14 -25.77
N VAL A 467 -6.12 -30.29 -26.39
CA VAL A 467 -6.93 -31.50 -26.18
C VAL A 467 -6.72 -32.15 -24.81
N ARG A 468 -5.72 -31.71 -24.04
CA ARG A 468 -5.41 -32.22 -22.69
C ARG A 468 -6.29 -31.63 -21.60
N ILE A 469 -7.02 -30.56 -21.89
CA ILE A 469 -7.81 -29.83 -20.90
C ILE A 469 -8.96 -30.69 -20.38
N GLN A 470 -9.05 -30.77 -19.06
CA GLN A 470 -10.12 -31.48 -18.36
C GLN A 470 -11.20 -30.54 -17.83
N GLY A 471 -10.87 -29.26 -17.66
CA GLY A 471 -11.80 -28.23 -17.25
C GLY A 471 -11.15 -26.87 -17.11
N TYR A 472 -11.87 -25.97 -16.46
CA TYR A 472 -11.47 -24.59 -16.22
C TYR A 472 -11.62 -24.26 -14.74
N VAL A 473 -10.74 -23.38 -14.26
CA VAL A 473 -10.88 -22.70 -12.98
C VAL A 473 -11.27 -21.26 -13.28
N VAL A 474 -12.37 -20.82 -12.67
CA VAL A 474 -12.81 -19.42 -12.69
C VAL A 474 -12.50 -18.81 -11.33
N GLU A 475 -11.90 -17.63 -11.34
CA GLU A 475 -11.52 -16.89 -10.14
C GLU A 475 -12.08 -15.48 -10.22
N GLN A 476 -12.75 -15.04 -9.16
CA GLN A 476 -13.21 -13.67 -8.98
C GLN A 476 -12.26 -12.95 -8.05
N ARG A 477 -11.73 -11.80 -8.48
CA ARG A 477 -10.77 -11.02 -7.69
C ARG A 477 -11.33 -9.63 -7.42
N ALA A 478 -11.00 -9.10 -6.25
CA ALA A 478 -11.35 -7.74 -5.86
C ALA A 478 -10.27 -6.72 -6.29
N ASP A 479 -9.11 -7.19 -6.77
CA ASP A 479 -7.99 -6.37 -7.22
C ASP A 479 -6.99 -7.25 -8.02
N THR A 480 -6.22 -6.63 -8.91
CA THR A 480 -5.05 -7.14 -9.65
C THR A 480 -3.87 -7.56 -8.77
N THR A 481 -3.87 -7.17 -7.49
CA THR A 481 -2.69 -7.27 -6.62
C THR A 481 -2.43 -8.69 -6.10
N SER A 482 -3.42 -9.48 -5.70
CA SER A 482 -3.16 -10.74 -4.99
C SER A 482 -3.10 -11.97 -5.92
N ASP A 483 -1.92 -12.36 -6.43
CA ASP A 483 -1.87 -13.58 -7.24
C ASP A 483 -0.56 -14.37 -7.19
N VAL A 484 -0.40 -15.17 -6.14
CA VAL A 484 0.71 -16.12 -6.11
C VAL A 484 0.39 -17.49 -5.51
N VAL A 485 -0.65 -17.60 -4.69
CA VAL A 485 -0.93 -18.86 -3.97
C VAL A 485 -1.63 -19.90 -4.87
N ALA A 486 -2.26 -19.50 -5.97
CA ALA A 486 -3.07 -20.40 -6.80
C ALA A 486 -2.27 -21.27 -7.79
N GLU A 487 -1.02 -20.91 -8.11
CA GLU A 487 -0.36 -21.48 -9.30
C GLU A 487 0.32 -22.84 -9.08
N LEU A 488 0.45 -23.35 -7.85
CA LEU A 488 1.14 -24.63 -7.60
C LEU A 488 0.49 -25.49 -6.50
N GLY A 489 -0.44 -26.35 -6.89
CA GLY A 489 -0.76 -27.59 -6.17
C GLY A 489 -1.66 -27.48 -4.94
N GLU A 490 -1.72 -26.33 -4.27
CA GLU A 490 -2.72 -26.04 -3.24
C GLU A 490 -3.87 -25.25 -3.89
N PRO A 491 -5.15 -25.64 -3.71
CA PRO A 491 -6.27 -24.81 -4.15
C PRO A 491 -6.15 -23.45 -3.45
N PRO A 492 -6.31 -22.31 -4.17
CA PRO A 492 -6.13 -20.99 -3.57
C PRO A 492 -6.96 -20.85 -2.29
N ASN A 493 -6.34 -20.27 -1.25
CA ASN A 493 -7.05 -19.81 -0.03
C ASN A 493 -7.96 -18.60 -0.31
N VAL A 494 -8.04 -18.15 -1.57
CA VAL A 494 -9.00 -17.16 -2.05
C VAL A 494 -10.37 -17.83 -2.14
N ILE A 495 -11.43 -17.06 -1.93
CA ILE A 495 -12.83 -17.47 -1.88
C ILE A 495 -13.17 -18.42 -3.04
N SER A 496 -13.12 -19.73 -2.77
CA SER A 496 -13.60 -20.86 -3.58
C SER A 496 -13.35 -20.76 -5.10
N PRO A 497 -12.15 -21.15 -5.61
CA PRO A 497 -11.96 -21.34 -7.05
C PRO A 497 -13.04 -22.25 -7.61
N TRP A 498 -13.78 -21.79 -8.62
CA TRP A 498 -14.86 -22.58 -9.21
C TRP A 498 -14.32 -23.43 -10.36
N ARG A 499 -14.41 -24.75 -10.19
CA ARG A 499 -14.09 -25.70 -11.26
C ARG A 499 -15.31 -25.94 -12.12
N THR A 500 -15.16 -25.81 -13.43
CA THR A 500 -16.20 -26.17 -14.38
C THR A 500 -15.63 -26.92 -15.57
N ALA A 501 -16.42 -27.84 -16.14
CA ALA A 501 -16.10 -28.48 -17.41
C ALA A 501 -16.71 -27.74 -18.62
N THR A 502 -17.56 -26.74 -18.37
CA THR A 502 -18.20 -25.91 -19.41
C THR A 502 -17.38 -24.67 -19.70
N THR A 503 -17.63 -24.03 -20.84
CA THR A 503 -17.00 -22.76 -21.21
C THR A 503 -17.84 -21.55 -20.83
N GLU A 504 -18.65 -21.71 -19.79
CA GLU A 504 -19.47 -20.66 -19.21
C GLU A 504 -19.65 -20.88 -17.70
N PHE A 505 -19.72 -19.78 -16.95
CA PHE A 505 -19.84 -19.79 -15.50
C PHE A 505 -20.67 -18.59 -15.01
N ALA A 506 -21.70 -18.85 -14.22
CA ALA A 506 -22.54 -17.82 -13.63
C ALA A 506 -21.92 -17.34 -12.31
N ILE A 507 -21.72 -16.03 -12.19
CA ILE A 507 -21.21 -15.38 -10.98
C ILE A 507 -22.39 -14.67 -10.32
N ASP A 508 -22.86 -15.18 -9.19
CA ASP A 508 -24.09 -14.73 -8.54
C ASP A 508 -23.91 -13.59 -7.51
N ARG A 509 -22.70 -13.06 -7.34
CA ARG A 509 -22.39 -11.90 -6.50
C ARG A 509 -21.16 -11.16 -6.99
N LEU A 510 -21.35 -10.24 -7.92
CA LEU A 510 -20.29 -9.29 -8.26
C LEU A 510 -20.16 -8.30 -7.12
N ARG A 511 -18.94 -8.12 -6.61
CA ARG A 511 -18.65 -7.05 -5.67
C ARG A 511 -18.50 -5.77 -6.51
N ALA A 512 -19.10 -4.68 -6.05
CA ALA A 512 -19.17 -3.43 -6.82
C ALA A 512 -17.79 -2.80 -7.12
N ASN A 513 -16.74 -3.29 -6.44
CA ASN A 513 -15.38 -2.80 -6.58
C ASN A 513 -14.66 -3.76 -7.54
N GLU A 514 -14.32 -3.22 -8.72
CA GLU A 514 -13.44 -3.75 -9.78
C GLU A 514 -13.19 -5.26 -9.71
N THR A 515 -14.11 -6.02 -10.31
CA THR A 515 -13.99 -7.48 -10.31
C THR A 515 -13.18 -7.93 -11.53
N LEU A 516 -11.90 -8.25 -11.33
CA LEU A 516 -11.11 -8.98 -12.33
C LEU A 516 -11.55 -10.46 -12.32
N ILE A 517 -11.95 -10.98 -13.48
CA ILE A 517 -12.25 -12.40 -13.66
C ILE A 517 -11.12 -13.08 -14.41
N ASN A 518 -10.58 -14.13 -13.79
CA ASN A 518 -9.55 -14.96 -14.39
C ASN A 518 -10.09 -16.34 -14.70
N VAL A 519 -9.83 -16.82 -15.92
CA VAL A 519 -10.16 -18.17 -16.35
C VAL A 519 -8.89 -18.89 -16.77
N ARG A 520 -8.59 -20.01 -16.10
CA ARG A 520 -7.45 -20.89 -16.41
C ARG A 520 -7.97 -22.23 -16.87
N ALA A 521 -7.37 -22.79 -17.92
CA ALA A 521 -7.59 -24.19 -18.26
C ALA A 521 -6.71 -25.07 -17.37
N PHE A 522 -7.18 -26.27 -17.00
CA PHE A 522 -6.39 -27.20 -16.20
C PHE A 522 -6.42 -28.64 -16.73
N THR A 523 -5.40 -29.40 -16.35
CA THR A 523 -5.36 -30.86 -16.46
C THR A 523 -4.72 -31.46 -15.21
N GLU A 524 -5.26 -32.59 -14.75
CA GLU A 524 -4.68 -33.38 -13.66
C GLU A 524 -3.55 -34.28 -14.20
N LEU A 525 -2.40 -34.24 -13.54
CA LEU A 525 -1.23 -35.04 -13.87
C LEU A 525 -1.31 -36.41 -13.19
N ALA A 526 -0.46 -37.34 -13.63
CA ALA A 526 -0.47 -38.73 -13.13
C ALA A 526 -0.12 -38.86 -11.63
N ASP A 527 0.52 -37.85 -11.05
CA ASP A 527 0.87 -37.77 -9.63
C ASP A 527 -0.24 -37.13 -8.77
N GLY A 528 -1.38 -36.77 -9.37
CA GLY A 528 -2.50 -36.08 -8.71
C GLY A 528 -2.33 -34.57 -8.57
N SER A 529 -1.22 -34.00 -9.04
CA SER A 529 -1.05 -32.55 -9.11
C SER A 529 -1.78 -31.96 -10.32
N PHE A 530 -2.03 -30.64 -10.30
CA PHE A 530 -2.66 -29.94 -11.42
C PHE A 530 -1.62 -29.13 -12.19
N LEU A 531 -1.78 -29.09 -13.52
CA LEU A 531 -1.14 -28.13 -14.40
C LEU A 531 -2.20 -27.15 -14.89
N TYR A 532 -1.89 -25.86 -14.82
CA TYR A 532 -2.76 -24.77 -15.26
C TYR A 532 -2.17 -24.06 -16.48
N SER A 533 -3.03 -23.53 -17.35
CA SER A 533 -2.63 -22.58 -18.38
C SER A 533 -2.35 -21.20 -17.79
N ASP A 534 -1.85 -20.30 -18.64
CA ASP A 534 -1.97 -18.87 -18.38
C ASP A 534 -3.44 -18.47 -18.15
N ALA A 535 -3.64 -17.43 -17.35
CA ALA A 535 -4.95 -16.87 -17.13
C ALA A 535 -5.39 -16.10 -18.36
N LEU A 536 -6.64 -16.30 -18.76
CA LEU A 536 -7.38 -15.37 -19.58
C LEU A 536 -8.11 -14.42 -18.64
N GLU A 537 -7.75 -13.14 -18.69
CA GLU A 537 -8.25 -12.12 -17.77
C GLU A 537 -9.25 -11.21 -18.48
N ALA A 538 -10.30 -10.79 -17.78
CA ALA A 538 -11.18 -9.71 -18.20
C ALA A 538 -11.67 -8.92 -17.00
N GLU A 539 -11.68 -7.61 -17.16
CA GLU A 539 -12.24 -6.69 -16.19
C GLU A 539 -13.75 -6.59 -16.38
N TYR A 540 -14.51 -6.81 -15.31
CA TYR A 540 -15.95 -6.64 -15.33
C TYR A 540 -16.30 -5.16 -15.13
N GLU A 541 -16.72 -4.51 -16.21
CA GLU A 541 -17.39 -3.21 -16.13
C GLU A 541 -18.91 -3.42 -15.93
N PRO A 542 -19.49 -3.03 -14.79
CA PRO A 542 -20.93 -3.12 -14.60
C PRO A 542 -21.65 -2.26 -15.66
N PRO A 543 -22.78 -2.73 -16.22
CA PRO A 543 -23.51 -1.97 -17.22
C PRO A 543 -23.94 -0.61 -16.66
N GLN A 544 -23.43 0.47 -17.26
CA GLN A 544 -23.86 1.83 -16.94
C GLN A 544 -25.24 2.09 -17.55
N ASN A 545 -26.08 2.86 -16.85
CA ASN A 545 -27.35 3.30 -17.42
C ASN A 545 -27.11 4.31 -18.58
N GLN A 546 -28.16 4.69 -19.31
CA GLN A 546 -28.02 5.65 -20.43
C GLN A 546 -27.59 7.07 -19.99
N SER A 547 -27.64 7.38 -18.68
CA SER A 547 -27.13 8.64 -18.13
C SER A 547 -25.65 8.57 -17.72
N GLY A 548 -25.01 7.40 -17.79
CA GLY A 548 -23.65 7.19 -17.31
C GLY A 548 -23.54 6.97 -15.81
N ASP A 549 -24.65 6.87 -15.09
CA ASP A 549 -24.64 6.55 -13.67
C ASP A 549 -24.49 5.04 -13.49
N VAL A 550 -23.59 4.66 -12.58
CA VAL A 550 -23.51 3.30 -12.07
C VAL A 550 -24.79 3.04 -11.28
N ILE A 551 -25.59 2.04 -11.68
CA ILE A 551 -26.76 1.63 -10.91
C ILE A 551 -26.23 1.02 -9.62
N ALA A 552 -26.21 1.81 -8.54
CA ALA A 552 -25.80 1.34 -7.23
C ALA A 552 -26.66 0.14 -6.82
N MET A 553 -26.00 -0.96 -6.50
CA MET A 553 -26.62 -2.27 -6.25
C MET A 553 -27.54 -2.29 -5.01
N GLU A 554 -27.49 -1.25 -4.17
CA GLU A 554 -28.28 -1.15 -2.94
C GLU A 554 -29.77 -0.81 -3.18
N GLU A 555 -30.14 -0.15 -4.27
CA GLU A 555 -31.55 0.23 -4.49
C GLU A 555 -32.48 -0.95 -4.86
N PHE A 556 -31.93 -2.11 -5.24
CA PHE A 556 -32.74 -3.24 -5.68
C PHE A 556 -33.28 -4.13 -4.54
N PHE A 557 -32.73 -4.02 -3.33
CA PHE A 557 -33.17 -4.86 -2.19
C PHE A 557 -34.45 -4.37 -1.51
N ASP A 558 -34.88 -3.12 -1.71
CA ASP A 558 -36.04 -2.57 -1.00
C ASP A 558 -37.37 -2.68 -1.78
N PHE A 559 -37.34 -3.02 -3.07
CA PHE A 559 -38.56 -3.05 -3.90
C PHE A 559 -39.33 -4.38 -3.92
N GLN A 560 -38.78 -5.49 -3.40
CA GLN A 560 -39.49 -6.78 -3.42
C GLN A 560 -40.41 -7.06 -2.22
N ASN A 561 -40.47 -6.18 -1.22
CA ASN A 561 -41.32 -6.37 -0.03
C ASN A 561 -42.65 -5.58 -0.03
N LEU A 562 -43.01 -4.88 -1.11
CA LEU A 562 -44.28 -4.14 -1.20
C LEU A 562 -45.19 -4.64 -2.33
N SER A 563 -45.61 -5.91 -2.27
CA SER A 563 -46.86 -6.32 -2.95
C SER A 563 -47.58 -7.48 -2.25
N SER A 564 -47.99 -7.29 -1.00
CA SER A 564 -49.12 -8.05 -0.45
C SER A 564 -49.92 -7.23 0.57
N ALA A 565 -50.86 -6.42 0.07
CA ALA A 565 -51.95 -5.89 0.87
C ALA A 565 -53.21 -5.76 0.01
N THR A 566 -54.04 -6.82 0.12
CA THR A 566 -55.50 -6.86 0.07
C THR A 566 -56.28 -5.62 -0.42
N LEU A 567 -57.07 -5.82 -1.49
CA LEU A 567 -58.34 -5.14 -1.71
C LEU A 567 -59.46 -6.17 -1.60
N SER A 568 -60.19 -6.12 -0.48
CA SER A 568 -61.52 -6.69 -0.32
C SER A 568 -62.59 -5.64 -0.65
N ASP A 569 -63.74 -6.14 -1.13
CA ASP A 569 -65.05 -5.49 -1.29
C ASP A 569 -65.32 -4.58 -2.50
N ASN A 570 -65.98 -5.12 -3.53
CA ASN A 570 -67.45 -5.07 -3.69
C ASN A 570 -67.88 -5.59 -5.08
N GLY A 571 -68.73 -6.63 -5.09
CA GLY A 571 -69.36 -7.19 -6.29
C GLY A 571 -69.84 -8.62 -6.09
#